data_AF-A0A2T0N2G3-F1
#
_entry.id   AF-A0A2T0N2G3-F1
#
_cell.length_a   1.000
_cell.length_b   1.000
_cell.length_c   1.000
_cell.angle_alpha   90.00
_cell.angle_beta   90.00
_cell.angle_gamma   90.00
#
_symmetry.space_group_name_H-M   'P 1'
#
loop_
_entity.id
_entity.type
_entity.pdbx_description
1 polymer ?
#
loop_
_entity_poly.entity_id
_entity_poly.type
_entity_poly.pdbx_seq_one_letter_code
_entity_poly.pdbx_strand_id
1 'polypeptide(L)'
;MRETARLTEGSHLAAGVGRHDAVKWRCHWKVEKFHGDDLTAAPYEVIEREGNALMYGGASALWHRLTGGSTVAAYDATNARIGVGNGTAAADPLQTNLQGANTLRKGMDATYPQHVDGVDAGGALLTFRSTFSTAEANFVWAEWGIFNAAAGGRMLNRKVENLGEKTSAASWVFTVQLSLV
;
A
#
# COMPACT_ATOMS: atom_id res chain seq x y z
N MET A 1 -18.06 -31.94 -46.72
CA MET A 1 -17.25 -30.72 -46.91
C MET A 1 -17.79 -29.67 -45.96
N ARG A 2 -17.04 -29.42 -44.87
CA ARG A 2 -17.14 -28.31 -43.89
C ARG A 2 -18.50 -28.06 -43.22
N GLU A 3 -18.66 -28.71 -42.07
CA GLU A 3 -19.48 -28.23 -40.96
C GLU A 3 -18.58 -27.36 -40.06
N THR A 4 -18.90 -26.08 -39.92
CA THR A 4 -18.33 -25.19 -38.89
C THR A 4 -19.50 -24.55 -38.15
N ALA A 5 -20.03 -25.29 -37.18
CA ALA A 5 -21.02 -24.80 -36.24
C ALA A 5 -20.37 -24.69 -34.85
N ARG A 6 -20.43 -23.45 -34.33
CA ARG A 6 -20.41 -23.05 -32.92
C ARG A 6 -19.18 -23.42 -32.08
N LEU A 7 -18.37 -22.39 -31.84
CA LEU A 7 -17.65 -22.20 -30.58
C LEU A 7 -18.64 -22.43 -29.43
N THR A 8 -18.46 -23.55 -28.72
CA THR A 8 -19.23 -23.85 -27.51
C THR A 8 -18.30 -23.64 -26.32
N GLU A 9 -18.76 -22.78 -25.43
CA GLU A 9 -18.12 -22.30 -24.22
C GLU A 9 -17.75 -23.41 -23.24
N GLY A 10 -16.61 -23.25 -22.58
CA GLY A 10 -16.61 -23.20 -21.11
C GLY A 10 -16.65 -24.48 -20.29
N SER A 11 -16.58 -25.69 -20.87
CA SER A 11 -16.66 -26.94 -20.09
C SER A 11 -15.31 -27.63 -19.88
N HIS A 12 -14.35 -26.95 -19.25
CA HIS A 12 -13.18 -27.59 -18.61
C HIS A 12 -12.76 -26.84 -17.33
N LEU A 13 -13.73 -26.45 -16.49
CA LEU A 13 -13.48 -25.93 -15.14
C LEU A 13 -13.96 -26.93 -14.08
N ALA A 14 -13.51 -28.18 -14.14
CA ALA A 14 -13.58 -29.14 -13.03
C ALA A 14 -12.84 -30.44 -13.36
N ALA A 15 -11.53 -30.36 -13.64
CA ALA A 15 -10.68 -31.54 -13.67
C ALA A 15 -9.30 -31.18 -13.11
N GLY A 16 -9.14 -31.38 -11.81
CA GLY A 16 -7.86 -31.24 -11.12
C GLY A 16 -7.85 -30.10 -10.11
N VAL A 17 -8.24 -30.39 -8.87
CA VAL A 17 -7.69 -29.68 -7.71
C VAL A 17 -6.21 -30.06 -7.64
N GLY A 18 -5.39 -29.39 -8.44
CA GLY A 18 -3.93 -29.43 -8.39
C GLY A 18 -3.44 -28.23 -7.59
N ARG A 19 -2.72 -28.48 -6.51
CA ARG A 19 -2.15 -27.52 -5.56
C ARG A 19 -1.41 -26.37 -6.28
N HIS A 20 -2.09 -25.27 -6.50
CA HIS A 20 -1.46 -23.96 -6.41
C HIS A 20 -2.02 -23.38 -5.11
N ASP A 21 -1.18 -23.22 -4.09
CA ASP A 21 -1.55 -22.30 -3.03
C ASP A 21 -1.86 -20.95 -3.69
N ALA A 22 -3.05 -20.43 -3.45
CA ALA A 22 -3.42 -19.12 -3.98
C ALA A 22 -2.46 -18.11 -3.38
N VAL A 23 -1.61 -17.49 -4.21
CA VAL A 23 -0.74 -16.39 -3.79
C VAL A 23 -1.60 -15.33 -3.11
N LYS A 24 -1.29 -15.00 -1.85
CA LYS A 24 -2.07 -14.03 -1.08
C LYS A 24 -1.34 -12.70 -1.06
N TRP A 25 -2.08 -11.65 -1.38
CA TRP A 25 -1.68 -10.30 -1.04
C TRP A 25 -1.68 -10.15 0.48
N ARG A 26 -0.52 -9.89 1.05
CA ARG A 26 -0.35 -9.65 2.49
C ARG A 26 0.19 -8.26 2.72
N CYS A 27 -0.33 -7.64 3.76
CA CYS A 27 0.11 -6.35 4.24
C CYS A 27 0.30 -6.45 5.74
N HIS A 28 1.52 -6.23 6.18
CA HIS A 28 1.86 -6.00 7.57
C HIS A 28 2.27 -4.54 7.72
N TRP A 29 1.87 -3.87 8.79
CA TRP A 29 2.19 -2.47 8.96
C TRP A 29 2.32 -2.08 10.42
N LYS A 30 3.16 -1.07 10.64
CA LYS A 30 3.53 -0.56 11.96
C LYS A 30 3.56 0.96 11.96
N VAL A 31 3.00 1.57 13.01
CA VAL A 31 3.10 2.99 13.32
C VAL A 31 3.74 3.14 14.69
N GLU A 32 4.90 3.81 14.73
CA GLU A 32 5.64 4.12 15.95
C GLU A 32 5.49 5.62 16.24
N LYS A 33 5.09 5.98 17.45
CA LYS A 33 4.81 7.36 17.84
C LYS A 33 5.82 7.85 18.88
N PHE A 34 6.39 9.02 18.65
CA PHE A 34 7.48 9.61 19.44
C PHE A 34 7.10 10.99 19.96
N HIS A 35 7.62 11.36 21.11
CA HIS A 35 7.53 12.74 21.60
C HIS A 35 8.55 13.61 20.87
N GLY A 36 8.09 14.69 20.25
CA GLY A 36 8.93 15.53 19.40
C GLY A 36 9.54 14.76 18.23
N ASP A 37 10.67 15.25 17.72
CA ASP A 37 11.37 14.71 16.55
C ASP A 37 12.58 13.81 16.89
N ASP A 38 12.83 13.54 18.18
CA ASP A 38 13.87 12.60 18.59
C ASP A 38 13.37 11.15 18.41
N LEU A 39 13.71 10.58 17.26
CA LEU A 39 13.40 9.19 16.92
C LEU A 39 14.39 8.18 17.51
N THR A 40 15.40 8.63 18.26
CA THR A 40 16.34 7.74 18.96
C THR A 40 15.79 7.28 20.31
N ALA A 41 14.85 8.03 20.87
CA ALA A 41 14.08 7.64 22.04
C ALA A 41 13.16 6.45 21.74
N ALA A 42 12.74 5.72 22.78
CA ALA A 42 11.72 4.69 22.60
C ALA A 42 10.37 5.33 22.22
N PRO A 43 9.61 4.75 21.27
CA PRO A 43 8.28 5.23 20.96
C PRO A 43 7.36 5.09 22.19
N TYR A 44 6.52 6.09 22.44
CA TYR A 44 5.54 6.03 23.53
C TYR A 44 4.36 5.11 23.20
N GLU A 45 4.12 4.84 21.92
CA GLU A 45 3.09 3.93 21.45
C GLU A 45 3.53 3.28 20.13
N VAL A 46 3.27 1.98 20.00
CA VAL A 46 3.46 1.22 18.77
C VAL A 46 2.16 0.51 18.42
N ILE A 47 1.66 0.76 17.22
CA ILE A 47 0.50 0.07 16.66
C ILE A 47 0.99 -0.81 15.51
N GLU A 48 0.77 -2.11 15.61
CA GLU A 48 1.20 -3.09 14.61
C GLU A 48 0.04 -4.02 14.26
N ARG A 49 -0.30 -4.13 12.97
CA ARG A 49 -1.48 -4.84 12.50
C ARG A 49 -1.27 -5.35 11.07
N GLU A 50 -2.24 -6.12 10.61
CA GLU A 50 -2.29 -6.64 9.26
C GLU A 50 -3.47 -6.10 8.45
N GLY A 51 -3.38 -6.32 7.14
CA GLY A 51 -4.47 -6.15 6.20
C GLY A 51 -4.60 -4.74 5.64
N ASN A 52 -5.05 -4.71 4.40
CA ASN A 52 -5.47 -3.56 3.62
C ASN A 52 -6.32 -4.09 2.45
N ALA A 53 -6.96 -3.20 1.72
CA ALA A 53 -7.54 -3.53 0.42
C ALA A 53 -6.57 -3.11 -0.68
N LEU A 54 -6.24 -4.03 -1.59
CA LEU A 54 -5.58 -3.70 -2.85
C LEU A 54 -6.58 -2.96 -3.74
N MET A 55 -6.22 -1.77 -4.23
CA MET A 55 -7.09 -0.97 -5.09
C MET A 55 -6.92 -1.41 -6.54
N TYR A 56 -7.97 -1.29 -7.36
CA TYR A 56 -7.87 -1.64 -8.79
C TYR A 56 -6.85 -0.76 -9.52
N GLY A 57 -6.75 0.52 -9.17
CA GLY A 57 -5.71 1.41 -9.69
C GLY A 57 -4.29 0.95 -9.33
N GLY A 58 -4.12 0.38 -8.14
CA GLY A 58 -2.88 -0.20 -7.65
C GLY A 58 -2.50 -1.47 -8.41
N ALA A 59 -3.43 -2.42 -8.50
CA ALA A 59 -3.25 -3.65 -9.27
C ALA A 59 -2.90 -3.35 -10.74
N SER A 60 -3.61 -2.40 -11.37
CA SER A 60 -3.32 -1.95 -12.73
C SER A 60 -1.92 -1.35 -12.86
N ALA A 61 -1.46 -0.58 -11.87
CA ALA A 61 -0.11 -0.02 -11.86
C ALA A 61 0.98 -1.11 -11.79
N LEU A 62 0.74 -2.15 -10.98
CA LEU A 62 1.63 -3.31 -10.90
C LEU A 62 1.74 -4.02 -12.25
N TRP A 63 0.60 -4.29 -12.91
CA TRP A 63 0.60 -4.91 -14.25
C TRP A 63 1.27 -4.04 -15.31
N HIS A 64 0.98 -2.74 -15.30
CA HIS A 64 1.60 -1.79 -16.22
C HIS A 64 3.13 -1.80 -16.11
N ARG A 65 3.65 -1.82 -14.88
CA ARG A 65 5.09 -1.90 -14.64
C ARG A 65 5.67 -3.27 -14.96
N LEU A 66 4.94 -4.35 -14.68
CA LEU A 66 5.37 -5.72 -15.00
C LEU A 66 5.62 -5.90 -16.50
N THR A 67 4.80 -5.28 -17.36
CA THR A 67 4.99 -5.32 -18.81
C THR A 67 5.98 -4.28 -19.34
N GLY A 68 6.77 -3.64 -18.48
CA GLY A 68 7.77 -2.63 -18.87
C GLY A 68 7.21 -1.24 -19.17
N GLY A 69 5.93 -0.98 -18.91
CA GLY A 69 5.30 0.31 -19.13
C GLY A 69 5.89 1.43 -18.25
N SER A 70 5.94 2.65 -18.77
CA SER A 70 6.54 3.83 -18.09
C SER A 70 5.60 5.03 -17.92
N THR A 71 4.41 5.00 -18.53
CA THR A 71 3.41 6.10 -18.42
C THR A 71 2.74 6.18 -17.04
N VAL A 72 2.77 5.11 -16.24
CA VAL A 72 2.40 5.11 -14.82
C VAL A 72 3.68 5.14 -14.01
N ALA A 73 3.81 6.11 -13.10
CA ALA A 73 4.98 6.24 -12.22
C ALA A 73 5.21 4.95 -11.41
N ALA A 74 6.47 4.61 -11.15
CA ALA A 74 6.78 3.51 -10.25
C ALA A 74 6.53 3.94 -8.80
N TYR A 75 6.37 2.97 -7.91
CA TYR A 75 6.47 3.20 -6.48
C TYR A 75 7.96 3.16 -6.10
N ASP A 76 8.74 4.12 -6.61
CA ASP A 76 10.19 4.27 -6.38
C ASP A 76 10.48 5.36 -5.34
N ALA A 77 11.76 5.59 -5.00
CA ALA A 77 12.16 6.58 -3.99
C ALA A 77 11.76 8.04 -4.35
N THR A 78 11.52 8.34 -5.63
CA THR A 78 11.08 9.67 -6.08
C THR A 78 9.58 9.85 -5.92
N ASN A 79 8.83 8.81 -6.27
CA ASN A 79 7.39 8.87 -6.51
C ASN A 79 6.57 8.29 -5.36
N ALA A 80 7.09 7.28 -4.65
CA ALA A 80 6.36 6.57 -3.61
C ALA A 80 6.06 7.49 -2.41
N ARG A 81 4.84 7.37 -1.89
CA ARG A 81 4.36 8.14 -0.72
C ARG A 81 3.49 7.28 0.18
N ILE A 82 3.61 7.44 1.50
CA ILE A 82 2.57 6.99 2.44
C ILE A 82 1.60 8.15 2.63
N GLY A 83 0.34 7.91 2.28
CA GLY A 83 -0.76 8.83 2.51
C GLY A 83 -1.50 8.50 3.80
N VAL A 84 -1.87 9.53 4.55
CA VAL A 84 -2.72 9.45 5.75
C VAL A 84 -3.84 10.47 5.65
N GLY A 85 -5.02 10.13 6.19
CA GLY A 85 -6.20 10.99 6.12
C GLY A 85 -7.19 10.70 7.23
N ASN A 86 -8.22 11.54 7.34
CA ASN A 86 -9.26 11.42 8.36
C ASN A 86 -10.58 10.82 7.85
N GLY A 87 -10.59 10.17 6.69
CA GLY A 87 -11.78 9.53 6.13
C GLY A 87 -12.08 8.18 6.77
N THR A 88 -13.36 7.92 7.04
CA THR A 88 -13.85 6.70 7.70
C THR A 88 -14.69 5.80 6.79
N ALA A 89 -14.96 6.26 5.55
CA ALA A 89 -15.69 5.48 4.57
C ALA A 89 -14.98 4.15 4.30
N ALA A 90 -15.74 3.05 4.30
CA ALA A 90 -15.21 1.70 4.05
C ALA A 90 -14.35 1.65 2.77
N ALA A 91 -13.36 0.77 2.78
CA ALA A 91 -12.50 0.57 1.61
C ALA A 91 -13.32 -0.02 0.46
N ASP A 92 -13.34 0.71 -0.66
CA ASP A 92 -13.92 0.27 -1.93
C ASP A 92 -12.77 0.19 -2.95
N PRO A 93 -12.55 -0.96 -3.62
CA PRO A 93 -11.46 -1.13 -4.58
C PRO A 93 -11.48 -0.15 -5.78
N LEU A 94 -12.61 0.53 -6.03
CA LEU A 94 -12.74 1.57 -7.05
C LEU A 94 -12.21 2.94 -6.60
N GLN A 95 -11.98 3.15 -5.30
CA GLN A 95 -11.44 4.41 -4.79
C GLN A 95 -10.03 4.65 -5.33
N THR A 96 -9.81 5.87 -5.81
CA THR A 96 -8.52 6.30 -6.39
C THR A 96 -7.71 7.20 -5.45
N ASN A 97 -8.27 7.58 -4.31
CA ASN A 97 -7.65 8.46 -3.33
C ASN A 97 -8.16 8.19 -1.90
N LEU A 98 -7.54 8.83 -0.91
CA LEU A 98 -8.08 8.93 0.45
C LEU A 98 -9.42 9.68 0.44
N GLN A 99 -10.28 9.38 1.41
CA GLN A 99 -11.66 9.87 1.47
C GLN A 99 -11.86 11.00 2.49
N GLY A 100 -10.81 11.35 3.24
CA GLY A 100 -10.81 12.37 4.27
C GLY A 100 -10.77 13.79 3.72
N ALA A 101 -11.26 14.73 4.53
CA ALA A 101 -11.12 16.16 4.27
C ALA A 101 -9.69 16.65 4.51
N ASN A 102 -9.02 16.12 5.54
CA ASN A 102 -7.61 16.35 5.80
C ASN A 102 -6.82 15.14 5.31
N THR A 103 -5.87 15.36 4.40
CA THR A 103 -5.00 14.31 3.87
C THR A 103 -3.58 14.84 3.66
N LEU A 104 -2.60 13.97 3.78
CA LEU A 104 -1.21 14.25 3.43
C LEU A 104 -0.55 13.02 2.82
N ARG A 105 0.24 13.18 1.76
CA ARG A 105 1.10 12.14 1.17
C ARG A 105 2.57 12.45 1.42
N LYS A 106 3.19 11.74 2.37
CA LYS A 106 4.58 11.97 2.78
C LYS A 106 5.56 11.18 1.91
N GLY A 107 6.68 11.81 1.56
CA GLY A 107 7.84 11.17 0.91
C GLY A 107 8.33 9.96 1.67
N MET A 108 8.96 9.01 0.98
CA MET A 108 9.67 7.93 1.66
C MET A 108 10.87 8.48 2.42
N ASP A 109 11.22 7.81 3.51
CA ASP A 109 12.50 8.01 4.20
C ASP A 109 13.66 7.61 3.25
N ALA A 110 14.86 8.14 3.50
CA ALA A 110 16.03 7.82 2.68
C ALA A 110 16.23 6.30 2.56
N THR A 111 16.61 5.84 1.37
CA THR A 111 16.75 4.41 0.99
C THR A 111 15.45 3.62 0.86
N TYR A 112 14.28 4.21 1.15
CA TYR A 112 12.98 3.58 0.92
C TYR A 112 12.33 4.05 -0.39
N PRO A 113 11.52 3.19 -1.05
CA PRO A 113 11.17 1.84 -0.64
C PRO A 113 12.32 0.84 -0.82
N GLN A 114 12.28 -0.24 -0.02
CA GLN A 114 13.29 -1.30 0.00
C GLN A 114 12.71 -2.62 -0.50
N HIS A 115 13.41 -3.24 -1.43
CA HIS A 115 13.14 -4.58 -1.96
C HIS A 115 14.47 -5.28 -2.22
N VAL A 116 14.55 -6.55 -1.85
CA VAL A 116 15.71 -7.40 -2.16
C VAL A 116 15.33 -8.23 -3.36
N ASP A 117 16.02 -8.05 -4.48
CA ASP A 117 15.85 -8.94 -5.63
C ASP A 117 16.37 -10.34 -5.28
N GLY A 118 15.62 -11.36 -5.65
CA GLY A 118 15.93 -12.73 -5.28
C GLY A 118 14.85 -13.72 -5.71
N VAL A 119 15.19 -15.01 -5.59
CA VAL A 119 14.31 -16.14 -5.93
C VAL A 119 13.83 -16.92 -4.70
N ASP A 120 14.06 -16.37 -3.50
CA ASP A 120 13.63 -16.93 -2.22
C ASP A 120 12.47 -16.13 -1.61
N ALA A 121 11.99 -16.55 -0.44
CA ALA A 121 10.89 -15.86 0.26
C ALA A 121 11.24 -14.42 0.67
N GLY A 122 12.52 -14.07 0.81
CA GLY A 122 12.96 -12.69 1.07
C GLY A 122 12.75 -11.78 -0.14
N GLY A 123 12.87 -12.34 -1.35
CA GLY A 123 12.52 -11.68 -2.60
C GLY A 123 11.02 -11.39 -2.78
N ALA A 124 10.15 -11.92 -1.91
CA ALA A 124 8.72 -11.66 -1.97
C ALA A 124 8.27 -10.46 -1.11
N LEU A 125 9.19 -9.65 -0.58
CA LEU A 125 8.91 -8.54 0.34
C LEU A 125 9.25 -7.17 -0.27
N LEU A 126 8.36 -6.21 -0.07
CA LEU A 126 8.55 -4.79 -0.37
C LEU A 126 8.22 -3.96 0.86
N THR A 127 9.16 -3.12 1.30
CA THR A 127 9.01 -2.27 2.49
C THR A 127 8.96 -0.80 2.11
N PHE A 128 7.95 -0.10 2.61
CA PHE A 128 7.78 1.34 2.54
C PHE A 128 7.93 1.93 3.93
N ARG A 129 8.53 3.11 4.04
CA ARG A 129 8.66 3.82 5.32
C ARG A 129 8.63 5.32 5.10
N SER A 130 7.85 6.01 5.92
CA SER A 130 7.79 7.48 5.95
C SER A 130 7.73 7.97 7.39
N THR A 131 8.51 9.00 7.69
CA THR A 131 8.47 9.74 8.94
C THR A 131 7.67 11.03 8.78
N PHE A 132 6.63 11.21 9.59
CA PHE A 132 5.84 12.44 9.68
C PHE A 132 6.31 13.23 10.89
N SER A 133 6.99 14.36 10.65
CA SER A 133 7.57 15.17 11.73
C SER A 133 6.51 15.94 12.52
N THR A 134 6.92 16.65 13.57
CA THR A 134 6.04 17.51 14.38
C THR A 134 5.29 18.58 13.55
N ALA A 135 5.80 18.94 12.37
CA ALA A 135 5.19 19.95 11.51
C ALA A 135 4.09 19.41 10.58
N GLU A 136 3.91 18.10 10.48
CA GLU A 136 3.16 17.48 9.39
C GLU A 136 2.00 16.60 9.90
N ALA A 137 0.92 16.58 9.11
CA ALA A 137 -0.24 15.72 9.30
C ALA A 137 -0.84 15.75 10.73
N ASN A 138 -0.91 16.94 11.33
CA ASN A 138 -1.45 17.15 12.67
C ASN A 138 -2.99 17.16 12.65
N PHE A 139 -3.57 15.98 12.48
CA PHE A 139 -5.00 15.70 12.45
C PHE A 139 -5.25 14.22 12.81
N VAL A 140 -6.52 13.82 12.92
CA VAL A 140 -6.91 12.41 13.13
C VAL A 140 -6.54 11.55 11.93
N TRP A 141 -5.77 10.50 12.15
CA TRP A 141 -5.47 9.49 11.13
C TRP A 141 -6.49 8.36 11.25
N ALA A 142 -7.45 8.31 10.32
CA ALA A 142 -8.52 7.30 10.24
C ALA A 142 -8.42 6.41 8.99
N GLU A 143 -7.47 6.71 8.11
CA GLU A 143 -7.18 5.91 6.92
C GLU A 143 -5.74 6.16 6.45
N TRP A 144 -5.22 5.21 5.67
CA TRP A 144 -3.94 5.34 5.01
C TRP A 144 -3.88 4.54 3.70
N GLY A 145 -2.89 4.85 2.87
CA GLY A 145 -2.62 4.13 1.62
C GLY A 145 -1.24 4.46 1.05
N ILE A 146 -0.70 3.60 0.19
CA ILE A 146 0.54 3.88 -0.55
C ILE A 146 0.20 4.47 -1.92
N PHE A 147 0.93 5.50 -2.33
CA PHE A 147 0.75 6.22 -3.59
C PHE A 147 2.06 6.28 -4.38
N ASN A 148 1.97 6.47 -5.70
CA ASN A 148 3.12 6.75 -6.58
C ASN A 148 3.19 8.22 -7.03
N ALA A 149 2.57 9.14 -6.28
CA ALA A 149 2.64 10.58 -6.55
C ALA A 149 2.22 11.40 -5.32
N ALA A 150 2.74 12.63 -5.22
CA ALA A 150 2.35 13.60 -4.19
C ALA A 150 0.88 14.07 -4.31
N ALA A 151 0.33 14.08 -5.53
CA ALA A 151 -1.08 14.32 -5.83
C ALA A 151 -1.47 13.54 -7.09
N GLY A 152 -2.75 13.18 -7.23
CA GLY A 152 -3.20 12.33 -8.35
C GLY A 152 -2.55 10.95 -8.33
N GLY A 153 -2.10 10.46 -9.49
CA GLY A 153 -1.38 9.17 -9.62
C GLY A 153 -2.26 7.94 -9.35
N ARG A 154 -1.62 6.89 -8.84
CA ARG A 154 -2.23 5.61 -8.45
C ARG A 154 -2.06 5.38 -6.95
N MET A 155 -3.16 4.99 -6.33
CA MET A 155 -3.19 4.45 -4.97
C MET A 155 -3.03 2.94 -5.07
N LEU A 156 -1.99 2.39 -4.44
CA LEU A 156 -1.71 0.96 -4.42
C LEU A 156 -2.77 0.23 -3.61
N ASN A 157 -2.96 0.69 -2.39
CA ASN A 157 -3.83 0.07 -1.39
C ASN A 157 -4.47 1.15 -0.53
N ARG A 158 -5.55 0.78 0.16
CA ARG A 158 -6.17 1.61 1.19
C ARG A 158 -6.56 0.76 2.39
N LYS A 159 -6.46 1.35 3.58
CA LYS A 159 -6.93 0.77 4.83
C LYS A 159 -7.60 1.87 5.64
N VAL A 160 -8.81 1.57 6.12
CA VAL A 160 -9.51 2.39 7.12
C VAL A 160 -9.10 1.86 8.48
N GLU A 161 -8.47 2.69 9.29
CA GLU A 161 -8.00 2.35 10.63
C GLU A 161 -7.82 3.63 11.43
N ASN A 162 -8.43 3.69 12.62
CA ASN A 162 -8.24 4.83 13.50
C ASN A 162 -6.95 4.65 14.30
N LEU A 163 -5.98 5.51 14.02
CA LEU A 163 -4.67 5.55 14.67
C LEU A 163 -4.57 6.68 15.70
N GLY A 164 -5.64 7.46 15.89
CA GLY A 164 -5.71 8.59 16.80
C GLY A 164 -5.35 9.92 16.14
N GLU A 165 -5.30 10.98 16.96
CA GLU A 165 -4.93 12.32 16.53
C GLU A 165 -3.43 12.55 16.68
N LYS A 166 -2.76 12.83 15.56
CA LYS A 166 -1.40 13.34 15.60
C LYS A 166 -1.44 14.83 15.87
N THR A 167 -0.57 15.30 16.76
CA THR A 167 -0.42 16.73 17.08
C THR A 167 1.02 17.18 16.81
N SER A 168 1.26 18.49 16.87
CA SER A 168 2.59 19.05 16.70
C SER A 168 3.57 18.74 17.83
N ALA A 169 3.14 18.00 18.85
CA ALA A 169 4.00 17.52 19.93
C ALA A 169 4.63 16.15 19.62
N ALA A 170 4.30 15.52 18.49
CA ALA A 170 4.71 14.16 18.18
C ALA A 170 5.13 13.96 16.73
N SER A 171 6.06 13.03 16.54
CA SER A 171 6.45 12.50 15.23
C SER A 171 6.10 11.03 15.13
N TRP A 172 5.56 10.64 13.98
CA TRP A 172 5.04 9.29 13.77
C TRP A 172 5.79 8.67 12.58
N VAL A 173 6.35 7.48 12.78
CA VAL A 173 7.03 6.69 11.76
C VAL A 173 6.08 5.60 11.30
N PHE A 174 5.74 5.60 10.00
CA PHE A 174 4.86 4.61 9.40
C PHE A 174 5.69 3.68 8.52
N THR A 175 5.72 2.39 8.86
CA THR A 175 6.32 1.32 8.05
C THR A 175 5.23 0.38 7.51
N VAL A 176 5.28 0.08 6.22
CA VAL A 176 4.36 -0.87 5.55
C VAL A 176 5.16 -1.91 4.79
N GLN A 177 4.83 -3.17 5.01
CA GLN A 177 5.45 -4.33 4.39
C GLN A 177 4.41 -5.09 3.58
N LEU A 178 4.68 -5.25 2.29
CA LEU A 178 3.81 -5.97 1.36
C LEU A 178 4.50 -7.24 0.89
N SER A 179 3.76 -8.34 0.83
CA SER A 179 4.26 -9.59 0.27
C SER A 179 3.22 -10.37 -0.51
N LEU A 180 3.72 -11.24 -1.40
CA LEU A 180 2.97 -12.19 -2.21
C LEU A 180 3.42 -13.60 -1.84
N VAL A 181 2.72 -14.23 -0.88
CA VAL A 181 3.07 -15.56 -0.32
C VAL A 181 1.84 -16.42 -0.07
#